data_AF-A0A821G8A9-F1
#
_entry.id   AF-A0A821G8A9-F1
#
_cell.length_a   1.000
_cell.length_b   1.000
_cell.length_c   1.000
_cell.angle_alpha   90.00
_cell.angle_beta   90.00
_cell.angle_gamma   90.00
#
_symmetry.space_group_name_H-M   'P 1'
#
loop_
_entity.id
_entity.type
_entity.pdbx_description
1 polymer ?
#
loop_
_entity_poly.entity_id
_entity_poly.type
_entity_poly.pdbx_seq_one_letter_code
_entity_poly.pdbx_strand_id
1 'polypeptide(L)'
;HQFNYAYIANYLDLYSKKERFKRHLLVKRFIFDYLTTDGILILRLISENISDLLTSEVIHELWNEYKKLSNLSSTNREKYQRLKTIGQASTDVLTTNKNIHYRH
;
A
#
# COMPACT_ATOMS: atom_id res chain seq x y z
N HIS A 1 6.05 8.63 17.60
CA HIS A 1 5.94 7.47 16.68
C HIS A 1 5.28 6.23 17.30
N GLN A 2 5.77 5.69 18.44
CA GLN A 2 5.20 4.48 19.06
C GLN A 2 3.76 4.66 19.58
N PHE A 3 3.43 5.85 20.11
CA PHE A 3 2.08 6.18 20.58
C PHE A 3 1.01 6.18 19.49
N ASN A 4 1.33 6.68 18.29
CA ASN A 4 0.39 6.71 17.17
C ASN A 4 0.12 5.29 16.64
N TYR A 5 1.15 4.44 16.63
CA TYR A 5 1.01 3.03 16.27
C TYR A 5 0.11 2.30 17.27
N ALA A 6 0.35 2.41 18.57
CA ALA A 6 -0.46 1.76 19.59
C ALA A 6 -1.93 2.20 19.53
N TYR A 7 -2.16 3.51 19.35
CA TYR A 7 -3.49 4.09 19.21
C TYR A 7 -4.27 3.48 18.03
N ILE A 8 -3.72 3.58 16.81
CA ILE A 8 -4.38 3.05 15.61
C ILE A 8 -4.46 1.52 15.62
N ALA A 9 -3.45 0.83 16.16
CA ALA A 9 -3.45 -0.62 16.22
C ALA A 9 -4.51 -1.20 17.17
N ASN A 10 -4.90 -0.44 18.21
CA ASN A 10 -5.97 -0.82 19.11
C ASN A 10 -7.33 -0.84 18.40
N TYR A 11 -7.59 0.13 17.52
CA TYR A 11 -8.84 0.20 16.77
C TYR A 11 -8.94 -0.84 15.65
N LEU A 12 -7.83 -1.29 15.06
CA LEU A 12 -7.83 -2.24 13.94
C LEU A 12 -7.82 -3.74 14.36
N ASP A 13 -8.04 -4.04 15.65
CA ASP A 13 -7.99 -5.41 16.22
C ASP A 13 -6.71 -6.20 15.85
N LEU A 14 -5.57 -5.48 15.73
CA LEU A 14 -4.35 -6.05 15.15
C LEU A 14 -3.56 -6.95 16.09
N TYR A 15 -4.00 -7.11 17.33
CA TYR A 15 -3.36 -8.00 18.31
C TYR A 15 -3.63 -9.49 18.03
N SER A 16 -4.53 -9.83 17.10
CA SER A 16 -4.81 -11.21 16.69
C SER A 16 -3.64 -11.89 15.93
N LYS A 17 -3.29 -13.12 16.36
CA LYS A 17 -1.95 -13.76 16.26
C LYS A 17 -1.44 -14.20 14.88
N LYS A 18 -2.13 -13.99 13.76
CA LYS A 18 -1.84 -14.75 12.51
C LYS A 18 -1.21 -13.92 11.38
N GLU A 19 0.12 -13.73 11.34
CA GLU A 19 0.94 -12.83 10.45
C GLU A 19 1.28 -11.42 10.97
N ARG A 20 2.17 -11.31 11.99
CA ARG A 20 2.55 -10.01 12.59
C ARG A 20 3.40 -9.10 11.68
N PHE A 21 4.39 -9.61 10.96
CA PHE A 21 5.44 -8.75 10.35
C PHE A 21 4.94 -7.93 9.15
N LYS A 22 4.30 -8.58 8.16
CA LYS A 22 3.74 -7.90 6.98
C LYS A 22 2.66 -6.89 7.39
N ARG A 23 1.79 -7.26 8.34
CA ARG A 23 0.79 -6.35 8.90
C ARG A 23 1.42 -5.15 9.58
N HIS A 24 2.45 -5.34 10.39
CA HIS A 24 3.14 -4.25 11.07
C HIS A 24 3.75 -3.24 10.08
N LEU A 25 4.31 -3.71 8.96
CA LEU A 25 4.80 -2.82 7.90
C LEU A 25 3.66 -2.06 7.20
N LEU A 26 2.55 -2.72 6.87
CA LEU A 26 1.39 -2.07 6.24
C LEU A 26 0.76 -1.03 7.16
N VAL A 27 0.67 -1.32 8.46
CA VAL A 27 0.12 -0.39 9.46
C VAL A 27 1.05 0.80 9.65
N LYS A 28 2.37 0.58 9.67
CA LYS A 28 3.33 1.69 9.67
C LYS A 28 3.16 2.58 8.44
N ARG A 29 3.03 2.00 7.24
CA ARG A 29 2.82 2.79 6.01
C ARG A 29 1.48 3.51 6.03
N PHE A 30 0.42 2.88 6.52
CA PHE A 30 -0.86 3.54 6.69
C PHE A 30 -0.77 4.75 7.63
N ILE A 31 -0.05 4.62 8.75
CA ILE A 31 0.11 5.72 9.71
C ILE A 31 1.01 6.83 9.17
N PHE A 32 2.15 6.49 8.58
CA PHE A 32 3.17 7.48 8.23
C PHE A 32 3.04 8.02 6.81
N ASP A 33 2.60 7.20 5.86
CA ASP A 33 2.56 7.57 4.44
C ASP A 33 1.15 7.99 4.01
N TYR A 34 0.10 7.41 4.60
CA TYR A 34 -1.30 7.70 4.24
C TYR A 34 -1.98 8.69 5.19
N LEU A 35 -2.03 8.39 6.49
CA LEU A 35 -2.64 9.29 7.46
C LEU A 35 -1.75 10.50 7.76
N THR A 36 -0.44 10.30 7.81
CA THR A 36 0.54 11.32 8.21
C THR A 36 0.26 11.88 9.61
N THR A 37 1.07 12.82 10.09
CA THR A 37 0.89 13.40 11.44
C THR A 37 -0.43 14.15 11.57
N ASP A 38 -0.84 14.88 10.53
CA ASP A 38 -2.03 15.75 10.57
C ASP A 38 -3.33 14.94 10.54
N GLY A 39 -3.38 13.86 9.75
CA GLY A 39 -4.55 12.97 9.75
C GLY A 39 -4.75 12.25 11.09
N ILE A 40 -3.67 11.93 11.81
CA ILE A 40 -3.77 11.34 13.16
C ILE A 40 -4.28 12.38 14.16
N LEU A 41 -3.86 13.64 14.03
CA LEU A 41 -4.36 14.72 14.88
C LEU A 41 -5.87 14.91 14.67
N ILE A 42 -6.33 14.94 13.42
CA ILE A 42 -7.76 15.05 13.08
C ILE A 42 -8.53 13.85 13.64
N LEU A 43 -8.00 12.63 13.50
CA LEU A 43 -8.64 11.42 14.04
C LEU A 43 -8.79 11.47 15.57
N ARG A 44 -7.82 12.04 16.28
CA ARG A 44 -7.92 12.26 17.73
C ARG A 44 -8.98 13.31 18.08
N LEU A 45 -9.00 14.42 17.35
CA LEU A 45 -10.01 15.45 17.58
C LEU A 45 -11.43 14.92 17.32
N ILE A 46 -11.60 14.09 16.30
CA ILE A 46 -12.88 13.43 16.02
C ILE A 46 -13.24 12.47 17.16
N SER A 47 -12.31 11.62 17.61
CA SER A 47 -12.58 10.63 18.67
C SER A 47 -12.96 11.25 20.01
N GLU A 48 -12.53 12.47 20.30
CA GLU A 48 -12.98 13.22 21.50
C GLU A 48 -14.46 13.63 21.41
N ASN A 49 -15.02 13.70 20.21
CA ASN A 49 -16.38 14.20 19.96
C ASN A 49 -17.38 13.09 19.59
N ILE A 50 -16.92 11.86 19.33
CA ILE A 50 -17.78 10.73 18.95
C ILE A 50 -17.47 9.51 19.81
N SER A 51 -18.35 8.50 19.77
CA SER A 51 -18.11 7.27 20.53
C SER A 51 -16.92 6.47 19.98
N ASP A 52 -16.32 5.63 20.84
CA ASP A 52 -15.26 4.69 20.46
C ASP A 52 -15.69 3.75 19.32
N LEU A 53 -16.96 3.36 19.29
CA LEU A 53 -17.53 2.52 18.24
C LEU A 53 -17.45 3.22 16.88
N LEU A 54 -17.96 4.45 16.79
CA LEU A 54 -17.94 5.22 15.54
C LEU A 54 -16.50 5.59 15.14
N THR A 55 -15.63 5.88 16.12
CA THR A 55 -14.19 6.10 15.87
C THR A 55 -13.56 4.86 15.23
N SER A 56 -13.89 3.67 15.73
CA SER A 56 -13.42 2.41 15.16
C SER A 56 -13.89 2.23 13.71
N GLU A 57 -15.15 2.54 13.41
CA GLU A 57 -15.70 2.44 12.05
C GLU A 57 -14.96 3.38 11.07
N VAL A 58 -14.72 4.62 11.48
CA VAL A 58 -13.98 5.60 10.65
C VAL A 58 -12.55 5.09 10.36
N ILE A 59 -11.84 4.61 11.38
CA ILE A 59 -10.46 4.10 11.22
C ILE A 59 -10.45 2.86 10.31
N HIS A 60 -11.44 1.96 10.45
CA HIS A 60 -11.58 0.80 9.58
C HIS A 60 -11.84 1.17 8.13
N GLU A 61 -12.68 2.17 7.87
CA GLU A 61 -12.97 2.59 6.49
C GLU A 61 -11.75 3.25 5.84
N LEU A 62 -11.03 4.11 6.57
CA LEU A 62 -9.76 4.68 6.09
C LEU A 62 -8.72 3.59 5.78
N TRP A 63 -8.65 2.56 6.62
CA TRP A 63 -7.80 1.39 6.37
C TRP A 63 -8.23 0.61 5.12
N ASN A 64 -9.53 0.46 4.88
CA ASN A 64 -10.05 -0.18 3.67
C ASN A 64 -9.71 0.63 2.41
N GLU A 65 -9.89 1.94 2.44
CA GLU A 65 -9.52 2.85 1.35
C GLU A 65 -8.01 2.82 1.08
N TYR A 66 -7.18 2.85 2.13
CA TYR A 66 -5.74 2.66 2.01
C TYR A 66 -5.39 1.35 1.29
N LYS A 67 -6.01 0.23 1.66
CA LYS A 67 -5.80 -1.06 0.99
C LYS A 67 -6.22 -1.00 -0.48
N LYS A 68 -7.38 -0.41 -0.80
CA LYS A 68 -7.85 -0.24 -2.19
C LYS A 68 -6.83 0.53 -3.03
N LEU A 69 -6.36 1.67 -2.53
CA LEU A 69 -5.33 2.49 -3.19
C LEU A 69 -4.01 1.73 -3.34
N SER A 70 -3.59 0.98 -2.31
CA SER A 70 -2.37 0.18 -2.38
C SER A 70 -2.47 -0.93 -3.44
N ASN A 71 -3.62 -1.61 -3.55
CA ASN A 71 -3.87 -2.63 -4.57
C ASN A 71 -3.94 -2.03 -5.99
N LEU A 72 -4.47 -0.81 -6.11
CA LEU A 72 -4.50 -0.06 -7.37
C LEU A 72 -3.07 0.31 -7.82
N SER A 73 -2.21 0.69 -6.88
CA SER A 73 -0.79 0.99 -7.15
C SER A 73 0.00 -0.25 -7.58
N SER A 74 -0.27 -1.41 -6.99
CA SER A 74 0.32 -2.71 -7.38
C SER A 74 -0.05 -3.08 -8.81
N THR A 75 -1.35 -2.97 -9.13
CA THR A 75 -1.89 -3.32 -10.45
C THR A 75 -1.31 -2.43 -11.55
N ASN A 76 -1.22 -1.12 -11.30
CA ASN A 76 -0.63 -0.18 -12.26
C ASN A 76 0.86 -0.45 -12.44
N ARG A 77 1.61 -0.69 -11.35
CA ARG A 77 3.04 -1.01 -11.41
C ARG A 77 3.31 -2.31 -12.18
N GLU A 78 2.49 -3.34 -11.97
CA GLU A 78 2.55 -4.60 -12.72
C GLU A 78 2.23 -4.40 -14.21
N LYS A 79 1.23 -3.57 -14.52
CA LYS A 79 0.89 -3.19 -15.91
C LYS A 79 2.05 -2.49 -16.61
N TYR A 80 2.71 -1.53 -15.95
CA TYR A 80 3.89 -0.86 -16.50
C TYR A 80 5.08 -1.81 -16.67
N GLN A 81 5.30 -2.74 -15.73
CA GLN A 81 6.36 -3.76 -15.86
C GLN A 81 6.11 -4.70 -17.04
N ARG A 82 4.87 -5.16 -17.24
CA ARG A 82 4.51 -6.02 -18.39
C ARG A 82 4.71 -5.31 -19.73
N LEU A 83 4.28 -4.05 -19.83
CA LEU A 83 4.49 -3.24 -21.05
C LEU A 83 5.98 -3.03 -21.35
N LYS A 84 6.80 -2.83 -20.32
CA LYS A 84 8.25 -2.70 -20.46
C LYS A 84 8.90 -4.00 -20.95
N THR A 85 8.51 -5.15 -20.40
CA THR A 85 9.02 -6.47 -20.82
C THR A 85 8.64 -6.82 -22.28
N ILE A 86 7.44 -6.46 -22.72
CA ILE A 86 7.00 -6.67 -24.12
C ILE A 86 7.79 -5.79 -25.09
N GLY A 87 8.05 -4.54 -24.70
CA GLY A 87 8.89 -3.62 -25.48
C GLY A 87 10.33 -4.14 -25.63
N GLN A 88 10.92 -4.65 -24.55
CA GLN A 88 12.25 -5.26 -24.55
C GLN A 88 12.30 -6.52 -25.44
N ALA A 89 11.33 -7.41 -25.33
CA ALA A 89 11.28 -8.63 -26.15
C ALA A 89 11.16 -8.33 -27.64
N SER A 90 10.41 -7.29 -28.02
CA SER A 90 10.30 -6.84 -29.42
C SER A 90 11.62 -6.30 -29.97
N THR A 91 12.41 -5.59 -29.15
CA THR A 91 13.73 -5.10 -29.57
C THR A 91 14.76 -6.22 -29.70
N ASP A 92 14.70 -7.23 -28.81
CA ASP A 92 15.64 -8.35 -28.80
C ASP A 92 15.46 -9.29 -30.02
N VAL A 93 14.22 -9.46 -30.48
CA VAL A 93 13.90 -10.23 -31.71
C VAL A 93 14.40 -9.51 -32.97
N LEU A 94 14.35 -8.18 -33.01
CA LEU A 94 14.84 -7.38 -34.13
C LEU A 94 16.37 -7.39 -34.22
N THR A 95 17.07 -7.32 -33.09
CA THR A 95 18.54 -7.43 -33.04
C THR A 95 19.03 -8.84 -33.34
N THR A 96 18.29 -9.86 -32.90
CA THR A 96 18.61 -11.27 -33.21
C THR A 96 18.51 -11.54 -34.71
N ASN A 97 17.45 -11.08 -35.37
CA ASN A 97 17.30 -11.24 -36.82
C ASN A 97 18.35 -10.47 -37.63
N LYS A 98 18.76 -9.28 -37.19
CA LYS A 98 19.86 -8.55 -37.84
C LYS A 98 21.19 -9.31 -37.74
N ASN A 99 21.49 -9.92 -36.59
CA ASN A 99 22.75 -10.65 -36.39
C ASN A 99 22.84 -11.98 -37.15
N ILE A 100 21.71 -12.57 -37.53
CA ILE A 100 21.69 -13.78 -38.38
C ILE A 100 22.00 -13.40 -39.84
N HIS A 101 21.62 -12.20 -40.29
CA HIS A 101 21.81 -11.76 -41.67
C HIS A 101 23.26 -11.35 -42.02
N TYR A 102 24.08 -10.96 -41.03
CA TYR A 102 25.51 -10.63 -41.23
C TYR A 102 26.47 -11.82 -41.05
N ARG A 103 25.94 -13.04 -40.82
CA ARG A 103 26.72 -14.28 -40.71
C ARG A 103 26.56 -15.13 -41.98
N HIS A 104 27.04 -14.62 -43.12
CA HIS A 104 27.31 -15.42 -44.32
C HIS A 104 28.48 -14.83 -45.09
#